data_AF-A0A1S3P2Z8-F1
#
_entry.id   AF-A0A1S3P2Z8-F1
#
_cell.length_a   1.000
_cell.length_b   1.000
_cell.length_c   1.000
_cell.angle_alpha   90.00
_cell.angle_beta   90.00
_cell.angle_gamma   90.00
#
_symmetry.space_group_name_H-M   'P 1'
#
loop_
_entity.id
_entity.type
_entity.pdbx_description
1 polymer ?
#
loop_
_entity_poly.entity_id
_entity_poly.type
_entity_poly.pdbx_seq_one_letter_code
_entity_poly.pdbx_strand_id
1 'polypeptide(L)'
;MYDSTWEDHPSEETSERRTKHSNKFNRFRSAARDMQKYRHDYPGQGSNLYFGGQQQDDMPNLQFYRGQIPSSPDGVFIEDFHNKWHRKYSKMEEVHSYIQWWFPLQEPGMNYQAKELTKKEIEAFLEDGTAKQRLVMSYKLMLDFYGIELSNDITGEVKLENNWRERFDNLERNTHNNLRITRILKCLGTLGFPHYQAPLVRIFLEQTLVKGKLYNVKESALNYFIFAVIAKQERRNLVKYAYAHYEPKHEFVWCPKTIQSIFRGETFPDEKPN
;
A
#
# COMPACT_ATOMS: atom_id res chain seq x y z
N MET A 1 6.77 -18.57 9.94
CA MET A 1 6.62 -18.05 8.56
C MET A 1 6.84 -16.54 8.46
N TYR A 2 7.78 -16.12 7.61
CA TYR A 2 8.06 -14.73 7.20
C TYR A 2 7.27 -14.40 5.92
N ASP A 3 7.22 -13.13 5.53
CA ASP A 3 6.63 -12.71 4.25
C ASP A 3 7.35 -13.36 3.05
N SER A 4 6.58 -13.79 2.03
CA SER A 4 7.06 -14.50 0.83
C SER A 4 8.00 -13.70 -0.08
N THR A 5 8.37 -12.47 0.28
CA THR A 5 9.42 -11.69 -0.39
C THR A 5 10.73 -12.46 -0.60
N TRP A 6 11.02 -13.43 0.26
CA TRP A 6 12.25 -14.23 0.24
C TRP A 6 12.06 -15.66 -0.28
N GLU A 7 10.83 -16.09 -0.55
CA GLU A 7 10.53 -17.42 -1.05
C GLU A 7 10.42 -17.37 -2.58
N ASP A 8 11.07 -18.30 -3.28
CA ASP A 8 10.96 -18.42 -4.74
C ASP A 8 9.83 -19.39 -5.17
N HIS A 9 9.25 -20.15 -4.22
CA HIS A 9 8.03 -20.95 -4.37
C HIS A 9 7.20 -20.89 -3.08
N PRO A 10 5.85 -21.03 -3.13
CA PRO A 10 5.04 -21.06 -1.92
C PRO A 10 5.46 -22.27 -1.08
N SER A 11 6.14 -22.02 0.04
CA SER A 11 6.53 -23.09 0.96
C SER A 11 5.27 -23.58 1.67
N GLU A 12 5.07 -24.90 1.69
CA GLU A 12 4.04 -25.53 2.50
C GLU A 12 4.19 -25.09 3.97
N GLU A 13 3.07 -24.86 4.65
CA GLU A 13 3.04 -24.45 6.05
C GLU A 13 3.79 -25.46 6.93
N THR A 14 5.08 -25.23 7.16
CA THR A 14 5.83 -25.99 8.16
C THR A 14 5.31 -25.63 9.53
N SER A 15 4.72 -26.60 10.22
CA SER A 15 4.22 -26.49 11.58
C SER A 15 5.35 -26.05 12.53
N GLU A 16 5.30 -24.82 13.02
CA GLU A 16 6.29 -24.31 13.97
C GLU A 16 5.73 -24.26 15.41
N ARG A 17 6.54 -24.80 16.34
CA ARG A 17 6.30 -24.87 17.79
C ARG A 17 5.97 -23.49 18.38
N ARG A 18 4.98 -23.47 19.28
CA ARG A 18 4.53 -22.30 20.05
C ARG A 18 5.62 -21.79 21.01
N THR A 19 6.48 -20.89 20.54
CA THR A 19 7.27 -20.00 21.42
C THR A 19 6.47 -18.71 21.71
N LYS A 20 6.65 -18.13 22.91
CA LYS A 20 6.10 -16.81 23.27
C LYS A 20 6.76 -15.75 22.39
N HIS A 21 6.12 -15.39 21.29
CA HIS A 21 6.63 -14.36 20.38
C HIS A 21 6.29 -12.96 20.93
N SER A 22 7.17 -11.99 20.69
CA SER A 22 6.92 -10.59 21.06
C SER A 22 5.71 -10.02 20.32
N ASN A 23 5.02 -9.06 20.94
CA ASN A 23 3.86 -8.38 20.32
C ASN A 23 4.22 -7.73 18.96
N LYS A 24 5.46 -7.24 18.79
CA LYS A 24 5.97 -6.71 17.52
C LYS A 24 5.96 -7.78 16.42
N PHE A 25 6.40 -8.99 16.74
CA PHE A 25 6.46 -10.07 15.76
C PHE A 25 5.06 -10.60 15.37
N ASN A 26 4.12 -10.62 16.30
CA ASN A 26 2.73 -11.02 16.00
C ASN A 26 2.04 -10.00 15.08
N ARG A 27 2.28 -8.70 15.30
CA ARG A 27 1.80 -7.63 14.39
C ARG A 27 2.40 -7.76 13.00
N PHE A 28 3.72 -7.95 12.92
CA PHE A 28 4.39 -8.23 11.64
C PHE A 28 3.80 -9.43 10.91
N ARG A 29 3.60 -10.58 11.59
CA ARG A 29 3.02 -11.78 10.95
C ARG A 29 1.63 -11.53 10.37
N SER A 30 0.79 -10.79 11.11
CA SER A 30 -0.57 -10.48 10.66
C SER A 30 -0.53 -9.59 9.41
N ALA A 31 0.31 -8.56 9.42
CA ALA A 31 0.52 -7.68 8.27
C ALA A 31 1.13 -8.42 7.07
N ALA A 32 2.13 -9.27 7.30
CA ALA A 32 2.76 -10.09 6.27
C ALA A 32 1.75 -11.01 5.57
N ARG A 33 0.85 -11.67 6.32
CA ARG A 33 -0.22 -12.50 5.75
C ARG A 33 -1.17 -11.68 4.88
N ASP A 34 -1.57 -10.50 5.34
CA ASP A 34 -2.46 -9.61 4.60
C ASP A 34 -1.81 -9.13 3.28
N MET A 35 -0.58 -8.64 3.36
CA MET A 35 0.18 -8.20 2.19
C MET A 35 0.49 -9.36 1.24
N GLN A 36 0.74 -10.57 1.76
CA GLN A 36 0.90 -11.76 0.94
C GLN A 36 -0.38 -12.10 0.17
N LYS A 37 -1.55 -12.09 0.83
CA LYS A 37 -2.85 -12.29 0.15
C LYS A 37 -3.04 -11.29 -0.98
N TYR A 38 -2.81 -10.01 -0.70
CA TYR A 38 -2.88 -8.95 -1.71
C TYR A 38 -1.98 -9.22 -2.92
N ARG A 39 -0.70 -9.54 -2.70
CA ARG A 39 0.25 -9.75 -3.81
C ARG A 39 0.00 -11.03 -4.62
N HIS A 40 -0.80 -11.96 -4.10
CA HIS A 40 -1.18 -13.21 -4.78
C HIS A 40 -2.61 -13.15 -5.30
N ASP A 41 -3.15 -11.95 -5.51
CA ASP A 41 -4.49 -11.74 -6.08
C ASP A 41 -5.60 -12.44 -5.26
N TYR A 42 -5.47 -12.35 -3.93
CA TYR A 42 -6.43 -12.82 -2.94
C TYR A 42 -6.90 -14.28 -3.15
N PRO A 43 -5.99 -15.27 -3.01
CA PRO A 43 -6.35 -16.68 -3.22
C PRO A 43 -7.42 -17.10 -2.20
N GLY A 44 -8.50 -17.74 -2.66
CA GLY A 44 -9.60 -18.20 -1.81
C GLY A 44 -10.68 -17.16 -1.52
N GLN A 45 -10.56 -15.92 -1.99
CA GLN A 45 -11.75 -15.16 -2.39
C GLN A 45 -12.29 -15.85 -3.63
N GLY A 46 -13.03 -16.95 -3.43
CA GLY A 46 -13.90 -17.48 -4.46
C GLY A 46 -14.69 -16.30 -5.00
N SER A 47 -14.86 -16.22 -6.32
CA SER A 47 -15.78 -15.27 -6.94
C SER A 47 -16.98 -15.15 -6.02
N ASN A 48 -17.15 -14.00 -5.35
CA ASN A 48 -18.35 -13.71 -4.59
C ASN A 48 -19.48 -13.55 -5.62
N LEU A 49 -19.83 -14.67 -6.27
CA LEU A 49 -21.16 -15.00 -6.74
C LEU A 49 -21.98 -15.02 -5.45
N TYR A 50 -22.35 -13.84 -4.98
CA TYR A 50 -23.43 -13.69 -4.05
C TYR A 50 -24.60 -14.46 -4.65
N PHE A 51 -24.94 -15.60 -4.03
CA PHE A 51 -26.14 -16.35 -4.34
C PHE A 51 -27.34 -15.43 -4.05
N GLY A 52 -27.88 -14.80 -5.09
CA GLY A 52 -29.12 -14.02 -5.02
C GLY A 52 -29.05 -12.70 -5.78
N GLY A 53 -29.36 -12.75 -7.08
CA GLY A 53 -29.60 -11.57 -7.92
C GLY A 53 -28.58 -11.47 -9.05
N GLN A 54 -29.08 -11.36 -10.29
CA GLN A 54 -28.27 -11.01 -11.46
C GLN A 54 -27.51 -9.72 -11.16
N GLN A 55 -26.23 -9.83 -10.80
CA GLN A 55 -25.39 -8.66 -10.61
C GLN A 55 -25.11 -8.14 -12.01
N GLN A 56 -25.82 -7.07 -12.37
CA GLN A 56 -25.59 -6.32 -13.58
C GLN A 56 -24.10 -5.96 -13.63
N ASP A 57 -23.51 -6.17 -14.79
CA ASP A 57 -22.08 -6.06 -15.13
C ASP A 57 -21.61 -4.60 -15.13
N ASP A 58 -21.92 -3.88 -14.06
CA ASP A 58 -21.96 -2.42 -14.09
C ASP A 58 -20.59 -1.80 -13.87
N MET A 59 -19.58 -2.53 -13.38
CA MET A 59 -18.22 -2.00 -13.15
C MET A 59 -18.24 -0.58 -12.53
N PRO A 60 -18.85 -0.42 -11.34
CA PRO A 60 -19.17 0.90 -10.78
C PRO A 60 -17.94 1.75 -10.47
N ASN A 61 -16.80 1.14 -10.12
CA ASN A 61 -15.56 1.90 -9.94
C ASN A 61 -15.11 2.46 -11.29
N LEU A 62 -15.13 1.66 -12.36
CA LEU A 62 -14.81 2.14 -13.70
C LEU A 62 -15.81 3.21 -14.18
N GLN A 63 -17.11 3.06 -13.91
CA GLN A 63 -18.11 4.09 -14.20
C GLN A 63 -17.82 5.40 -13.45
N PHE A 64 -17.46 5.33 -12.16
CA PHE A 64 -17.05 6.50 -11.37
C PHE A 64 -15.83 7.17 -12.02
N TYR A 65 -14.84 6.38 -12.39
CA TYR A 65 -13.64 6.85 -13.09
C TYR A 65 -13.93 7.43 -14.47
N ARG A 66 -15.00 7.01 -15.14
CA ARG A 66 -15.50 7.60 -16.39
C ARG A 66 -16.37 8.83 -16.17
N GLY A 67 -16.65 9.21 -14.91
CA GLY A 67 -17.53 10.34 -14.58
C GLY A 67 -19.01 10.05 -14.85
N GLN A 68 -19.38 8.77 -14.98
CA GLN A 68 -20.73 8.34 -15.31
C GLN A 68 -21.62 8.24 -14.06
N ILE A 69 -21.02 7.92 -12.91
CA ILE A 69 -21.71 7.89 -11.62
C ILE A 69 -20.93 8.71 -10.58
N PRO A 70 -21.62 9.34 -9.61
CA PRO A 70 -20.97 10.01 -8.51
C PRO A 70 -20.51 9.02 -7.43
N SER A 71 -19.62 9.46 -6.55
CA SER A 71 -19.32 8.74 -5.33
C SER A 71 -20.55 8.65 -4.43
N SER A 72 -20.59 7.63 -3.58
CA SER A 72 -21.62 7.45 -2.55
C SER A 72 -20.96 7.28 -1.18
N PRO A 73 -21.49 7.88 -0.09
CA PRO A 73 -22.73 8.66 0.01
C PRO A 73 -22.65 10.11 -0.52
N ASP A 74 -21.46 10.63 -0.80
CA ASP A 74 -21.27 12.08 -0.93
C ASP A 74 -21.88 12.71 -2.19
N GLY A 75 -22.22 11.92 -3.22
CA GLY A 75 -22.81 12.41 -4.46
C GLY A 75 -21.85 13.25 -5.32
N VAL A 76 -20.53 13.03 -5.22
CA VAL A 76 -19.51 13.86 -5.89
C VAL A 76 -18.87 13.12 -7.06
N PHE A 77 -18.82 13.75 -8.23
CA PHE A 77 -18.14 13.20 -9.41
C PHE A 77 -16.62 13.33 -9.31
N ILE A 78 -15.89 12.45 -10.00
CA ILE A 78 -14.43 12.43 -9.99
C ILE A 78 -13.82 13.75 -10.48
N GLU A 79 -14.45 14.40 -11.46
CA GLU A 79 -14.03 15.69 -11.99
C GLU A 79 -14.18 16.80 -10.94
N ASP A 80 -15.24 16.76 -10.14
CA ASP A 80 -15.46 17.74 -9.07
C ASP A 80 -14.45 17.60 -7.94
N PHE A 81 -14.09 16.36 -7.60
CA PHE A 81 -12.98 16.08 -6.70
C PHE A 81 -11.69 16.72 -7.24
N HIS A 82 -11.33 16.40 -8.48
CA HIS A 82 -10.09 16.88 -9.10
C HIS A 82 -10.01 18.41 -9.22
N ASN A 83 -11.12 19.06 -9.57
CA ASN A 83 -11.15 20.51 -9.80
C ASN A 83 -11.29 21.32 -8.51
N LYS A 84 -11.95 20.79 -7.48
CA LYS A 84 -12.39 21.61 -6.31
C LYS A 84 -11.67 21.26 -5.00
N TRP A 85 -11.00 20.10 -4.91
CA TRP A 85 -10.43 19.63 -3.64
C TRP A 85 -8.92 19.85 -3.50
N HIS A 86 -8.23 20.32 -4.53
CA HIS A 86 -6.82 20.69 -4.43
C HIS A 86 -6.60 21.69 -3.28
N ARG A 87 -5.65 21.35 -2.38
CA ARG A 87 -5.34 22.10 -1.15
C ARG A 87 -6.50 22.33 -0.18
N LYS A 88 -7.61 21.58 -0.30
CA LYS A 88 -8.71 21.58 0.68
C LYS A 88 -8.44 20.57 1.79
N TYR A 89 -7.33 20.75 2.48
CA TYR A 89 -6.80 19.75 3.41
C TYR A 89 -7.75 19.40 4.55
N SER A 90 -8.38 20.39 5.20
CA SER A 90 -9.37 20.12 6.26
C SER A 90 -10.51 19.25 5.76
N LYS A 91 -11.01 19.51 4.54
CA LYS A 91 -12.07 18.72 3.92
C LYS A 91 -11.63 17.28 3.62
N MET A 92 -10.40 17.08 3.16
CA MET A 92 -9.83 15.74 2.90
C MET A 92 -9.57 14.95 4.19
N GLU A 93 -9.28 15.64 5.29
CA GLU A 93 -9.15 15.01 6.60
C GLU A 93 -10.54 14.59 7.14
N GLU A 94 -11.53 15.48 7.09
CA GLU A 94 -12.88 15.27 7.64
C GLU A 94 -13.72 14.24 6.85
N VAL A 95 -13.64 14.26 5.52
CA VAL A 95 -14.42 13.33 4.69
C VAL A 95 -13.66 12.03 4.52
N HIS A 96 -14.22 10.91 4.96
CA HIS A 96 -13.52 9.61 4.90
C HIS A 96 -13.99 8.70 3.77
N SER A 97 -15.16 8.94 3.19
CA SER A 97 -15.85 8.10 2.19
C SER A 97 -15.21 8.11 0.80
N TYR A 98 -14.51 9.19 0.44
CA TYR A 98 -13.93 9.34 -0.90
C TYR A 98 -12.79 8.34 -1.17
N ILE A 99 -12.05 7.93 -0.13
CA ILE A 99 -10.82 7.15 -0.30
C ILE A 99 -11.09 5.79 -0.94
N GLN A 100 -12.26 5.18 -0.67
CA GLN A 100 -12.64 3.91 -1.30
C GLN A 100 -12.97 4.07 -2.79
N TRP A 101 -13.55 5.20 -3.19
CA TRP A 101 -13.86 5.51 -4.59
C TRP A 101 -12.61 5.90 -5.39
N TRP A 102 -11.71 6.69 -4.79
CA TRP A 102 -10.45 7.06 -5.43
C TRP A 102 -9.47 5.88 -5.47
N PHE A 103 -9.45 5.00 -4.49
CA PHE A 103 -8.51 3.88 -4.47
C PHE A 103 -9.26 2.58 -4.17
N PRO A 104 -10.07 2.09 -5.12
CA PRO A 104 -10.85 0.88 -4.92
C PRO A 104 -9.91 -0.34 -4.84
N LEU A 105 -10.32 -1.36 -4.09
CA LEU A 105 -9.57 -2.60 -3.86
C LEU A 105 -10.51 -3.80 -4.01
N GLN A 106 -9.95 -5.00 -4.17
CA GLN A 106 -10.68 -6.27 -4.12
C GLN A 106 -11.05 -6.70 -2.67
N GLU A 107 -11.02 -5.77 -1.74
CA GLU A 107 -11.32 -6.00 -0.33
C GLU A 107 -12.22 -4.90 0.21
N PRO A 108 -13.08 -5.22 1.20
CA PRO A 108 -14.02 -4.25 1.74
C PRO A 108 -13.29 -3.09 2.41
N GLY A 109 -13.95 -1.94 2.43
CA GLY A 109 -13.52 -0.78 3.20
C GLY A 109 -14.61 -0.31 4.17
N MET A 110 -14.31 0.75 4.91
CA MET A 110 -15.28 1.37 5.84
C MET A 110 -16.53 1.97 5.15
N ASN A 111 -16.43 2.33 3.87
CA ASN A 111 -17.55 2.80 3.07
C ASN A 111 -18.20 1.60 2.36
N TYR A 112 -19.28 1.07 2.93
CA TYR A 112 -20.02 -0.08 2.38
C TYR A 112 -20.75 0.23 1.06
N GLN A 113 -20.87 1.51 0.69
CA GLN A 113 -21.48 1.92 -0.58
C GLN A 113 -20.48 1.95 -1.73
N ALA A 114 -19.18 2.02 -1.44
CA ALA A 114 -18.14 1.77 -2.42
C ALA A 114 -18.03 0.27 -2.68
N LYS A 115 -17.98 -0.14 -3.95
CA LYS A 115 -17.94 -1.55 -4.33
C LYS A 115 -16.50 -2.01 -4.48
N GLU A 116 -16.26 -3.26 -4.08
CA GLU A 116 -14.97 -3.93 -4.27
C GLU A 116 -14.66 -4.08 -5.77
N LEU A 117 -13.38 -3.99 -6.13
CA LEU A 117 -12.93 -4.28 -7.50
C LEU A 117 -13.16 -5.75 -7.82
N THR A 118 -13.69 -6.00 -9.00
CA THR A 118 -13.72 -7.35 -9.59
C THR A 118 -12.55 -7.53 -10.56
N LYS A 119 -12.14 -8.77 -10.82
CA LYS A 119 -11.08 -9.06 -11.80
C LYS A 119 -11.39 -8.51 -13.18
N LYS A 120 -12.64 -8.68 -13.62
CA LYS A 120 -13.13 -8.15 -14.90
C LYS A 120 -13.08 -6.62 -14.94
N GLU A 121 -13.46 -5.95 -13.85
CA GLU A 121 -13.37 -4.48 -13.76
C GLU A 121 -11.91 -4.00 -13.77
N ILE A 122 -10.98 -4.75 -13.15
CA ILE A 122 -9.54 -4.47 -13.21
C ILE A 122 -9.04 -4.56 -14.65
N GLU A 123 -9.37 -5.63 -15.37
CA GLU A 123 -9.00 -5.81 -16.78
C GLU A 123 -9.51 -4.64 -17.63
N ALA A 124 -10.79 -4.29 -17.50
CA ALA A 124 -11.39 -3.16 -18.22
C ALA A 124 -10.76 -1.80 -17.83
N PHE A 125 -10.42 -1.61 -16.55
CA PHE A 125 -9.74 -0.40 -16.07
C PHE A 125 -8.33 -0.28 -16.68
N LEU A 126 -7.60 -1.40 -16.79
CA LEU A 126 -6.25 -1.40 -17.34
C LEU A 126 -6.21 -1.01 -18.81
N GLU A 127 -7.30 -1.18 -19.55
CA GLU A 127 -7.44 -0.75 -20.94
C GLU A 127 -7.97 0.70 -21.09
N ASP A 128 -8.48 1.30 -20.01
CA ASP A 128 -9.09 2.63 -20.02
C ASP A 128 -8.08 3.75 -19.67
N GLY A 129 -7.60 4.43 -20.72
CA GLY A 129 -6.64 5.54 -20.56
C GLY A 129 -7.16 6.71 -19.73
N THR A 130 -8.46 7.01 -19.81
CA THR A 130 -9.09 8.10 -19.05
C THR A 130 -9.14 7.76 -17.56
N ALA A 131 -9.55 6.54 -17.24
CA ALA A 131 -9.58 6.05 -15.86
C ALA A 131 -8.18 6.06 -15.24
N LYS A 132 -7.17 5.60 -15.98
CA LYS A 132 -5.76 5.67 -15.57
C LYS A 132 -5.29 7.09 -15.29
N GLN A 133 -5.55 8.03 -16.20
CA GLN A 133 -5.19 9.45 -16.00
C GLN A 133 -5.84 10.01 -14.74
N ARG A 134 -7.12 9.71 -14.52
CA ARG A 134 -7.85 10.16 -13.34
C ARG A 134 -7.35 9.52 -12.05
N LEU A 135 -6.87 8.28 -12.06
CA LEU A 135 -6.23 7.66 -10.90
C LEU A 135 -4.93 8.40 -10.54
N VAL A 136 -4.13 8.77 -11.54
CA VAL A 136 -2.92 9.59 -11.32
C VAL A 136 -3.28 10.95 -10.74
N MET A 137 -4.36 11.59 -11.19
CA MET A 137 -4.84 12.86 -10.61
C MET A 137 -5.27 12.70 -9.14
N SER A 138 -6.03 11.66 -8.81
CA SER A 138 -6.40 11.33 -7.43
C SER A 138 -5.16 11.06 -6.56
N TYR A 139 -4.15 10.38 -7.13
CA TYR A 139 -2.88 10.13 -6.45
C TYR A 139 -2.12 11.42 -6.15
N LYS A 140 -2.00 12.33 -7.13
CA LYS A 140 -1.37 13.65 -6.93
C LYS A 140 -2.05 14.47 -5.82
N LEU A 141 -3.38 14.44 -5.75
CA LEU A 141 -4.12 15.09 -4.66
C LEU A 141 -3.78 14.49 -3.28
N MET A 142 -3.69 13.17 -3.19
CA MET A 142 -3.32 12.53 -1.93
C MET A 142 -1.85 12.79 -1.55
N LEU A 143 -0.94 12.84 -2.52
CA LEU A 143 0.45 13.21 -2.27
C LEU A 143 0.54 14.65 -1.72
N ASP A 144 -0.11 15.62 -2.37
CA ASP A 144 -0.15 17.02 -1.91
C ASP A 144 -0.74 17.11 -0.48
N PHE A 145 -1.80 16.35 -0.21
CA PHE A 145 -2.38 16.23 1.13
C PHE A 145 -1.38 15.66 2.17
N TYR A 146 -0.43 14.83 1.77
CA TYR A 146 0.65 14.31 2.60
C TYR A 146 1.91 15.19 2.60
N GLY A 147 1.93 16.31 1.87
CA GLY A 147 3.10 17.18 1.74
C GLY A 147 4.18 16.60 0.83
N ILE A 148 3.76 15.84 -0.18
CA ILE A 148 4.61 15.15 -1.15
C ILE A 148 4.16 15.57 -2.56
N GLU A 149 5.11 15.70 -3.49
CA GLU A 149 4.85 15.97 -4.91
C GLU A 149 5.22 14.75 -5.73
N LEU A 150 4.43 14.41 -6.75
CA LEU A 150 4.87 13.52 -7.84
C LEU A 150 5.74 14.34 -8.80
N SER A 151 7.06 14.20 -8.70
CA SER A 151 8.00 14.98 -9.52
C SER A 151 8.20 14.40 -10.91
N ASN A 152 7.87 13.12 -11.12
CA ASN A 152 8.00 12.47 -12.41
C ASN A 152 6.90 11.42 -12.62
N ASP A 153 5.98 11.72 -13.54
CA ASP A 153 4.86 10.83 -13.88
C ASP A 153 5.30 9.53 -14.55
N ILE A 154 6.49 9.45 -15.14
CA ILE A 154 6.99 8.26 -15.83
C ILE A 154 7.65 7.29 -14.85
N THR A 155 8.49 7.81 -13.96
CA THR A 155 9.26 6.97 -13.02
C THR A 155 8.54 6.75 -11.70
N GLY A 156 7.57 7.60 -11.36
CA GLY A 156 6.92 7.59 -10.05
C GLY A 156 7.70 8.32 -8.96
N GLU A 157 8.79 9.01 -9.32
CA GLU A 157 9.61 9.73 -8.35
C GLU A 157 8.78 10.79 -7.62
N VAL A 158 8.99 10.85 -6.31
CA VAL A 158 8.34 11.79 -5.42
C VAL A 158 9.37 12.60 -4.65
N LYS A 159 9.00 13.81 -4.24
CA LYS A 159 9.80 14.68 -3.37
C LYS A 159 8.91 15.38 -2.35
N LEU A 160 9.50 16.01 -1.33
CA LEU A 160 8.72 16.79 -0.37
C LEU A 160 8.26 18.12 -0.98
N GLU A 161 7.02 18.50 -0.69
CA GLU A 161 6.46 19.81 -1.02
C GLU A 161 6.87 20.88 -0.02
N ASN A 162 6.75 22.17 -0.39
CA ASN A 162 7.15 23.27 0.48
C ASN A 162 6.42 23.29 1.84
N ASN A 163 5.17 22.82 1.87
CA ASN A 163 4.34 22.76 3.07
C ASN A 163 4.47 21.45 3.86
N TRP A 164 5.45 20.59 3.56
CA TRP A 164 5.57 19.24 4.15
C TRP A 164 5.50 19.22 5.67
N ARG A 165 5.99 20.25 6.36
CA ARG A 165 5.98 20.33 7.84
C ARG A 165 4.56 20.23 8.39
N GLU A 166 3.68 21.11 7.94
CA GLU A 166 2.27 21.15 8.37
C GLU A 166 1.56 19.84 8.02
N ARG A 167 1.83 19.29 6.82
CA ARG A 167 1.20 18.05 6.37
C ARG A 167 1.69 16.83 7.16
N PHE A 168 2.96 16.81 7.57
CA PHE A 168 3.50 15.76 8.44
C PHE A 168 2.93 15.85 9.85
N ASP A 169 2.75 17.05 10.39
CA ASP A 169 2.09 17.20 11.70
C ASP A 169 0.65 16.67 11.68
N ASN A 170 -0.03 16.78 10.54
CA ASN A 170 -1.34 16.18 10.33
C ASN A 170 -1.25 14.64 10.28
N LEU A 171 -0.31 14.09 9.52
CA LEU A 171 -0.07 12.63 9.45
C LEU A 171 0.27 12.02 10.82
N GLU A 172 1.05 12.71 11.64
CA GLU A 172 1.39 12.26 13.00
C GLU A 172 0.16 12.22 13.92
N ARG A 173 -0.75 13.20 13.79
CA ARG A 173 -1.96 13.29 14.61
C ARG A 173 -3.04 12.30 14.18
N ASN A 174 -3.13 12.01 12.88
CA ASN A 174 -4.23 11.28 12.28
C ASN A 174 -3.78 9.93 11.71
N THR A 175 -3.63 8.95 12.59
CA THR A 175 -3.07 7.62 12.27
C THR A 175 -3.88 6.80 11.28
N HIS A 176 -5.17 7.11 11.08
CA HIS A 176 -6.00 6.47 10.06
C HIS A 176 -5.47 6.73 8.63
N ASN A 177 -4.68 7.79 8.43
CA ASN A 177 -4.00 8.05 7.17
C ASN A 177 -3.00 6.94 6.81
N ASN A 178 -2.47 6.18 7.77
CA ASN A 178 -1.68 5.00 7.48
C ASN A 178 -2.48 3.93 6.72
N LEU A 179 -3.77 3.73 7.06
CA LEU A 179 -4.64 2.82 6.32
C LEU A 179 -4.95 3.35 4.91
N ARG A 180 -5.15 4.67 4.78
CA ARG A 180 -5.33 5.33 3.48
C ARG A 180 -4.11 5.15 2.57
N ILE A 181 -2.89 5.32 3.10
CA ILE A 181 -1.64 5.11 2.35
C ILE A 181 -1.50 3.65 1.92
N THR A 182 -1.75 2.68 2.81
CA THR A 182 -1.75 1.26 2.45
C THR A 182 -2.73 0.98 1.31
N ARG A 183 -3.94 1.55 1.38
CA ARG A 183 -4.96 1.41 0.32
C ARG A 183 -4.49 1.99 -1.02
N ILE A 184 -3.92 3.19 -1.00
CA ILE A 184 -3.33 3.83 -2.19
C ILE A 184 -2.25 2.93 -2.80
N LEU A 185 -1.30 2.45 -1.99
CA LEU A 185 -0.23 1.56 -2.46
C LEU A 185 -0.79 0.29 -3.11
N LYS A 186 -1.76 -0.37 -2.46
CA LYS A 186 -2.38 -1.59 -3.00
C LYS A 186 -3.08 -1.31 -4.33
N CYS A 187 -3.86 -0.24 -4.39
CA CYS A 187 -4.60 0.18 -5.58
C CYS A 187 -3.67 0.50 -6.76
N LEU A 188 -2.59 1.26 -6.52
CA LEU A 188 -1.59 1.57 -7.55
C LEU A 188 -0.97 0.29 -8.14
N GLY A 189 -0.62 -0.69 -7.31
CA GLY A 189 -0.09 -1.97 -7.78
C GLY A 189 -1.11 -2.76 -8.61
N THR A 190 -2.39 -2.76 -8.21
CA THR A 190 -3.47 -3.48 -8.90
C THR A 190 -3.87 -2.82 -10.22
N LEU A 191 -3.94 -1.49 -10.28
CA LEU A 191 -4.48 -0.74 -11.42
C LEU A 191 -3.38 -0.21 -12.37
N GLY A 192 -2.23 -0.87 -12.40
CA GLY A 192 -1.22 -0.68 -13.46
C GLY A 192 -0.14 0.38 -13.18
N PHE A 193 0.03 0.82 -11.94
CA PHE A 193 1.06 1.77 -11.52
C PHE A 193 2.03 1.22 -10.45
N PRO A 194 2.59 -0.01 -10.61
CA PRO A 194 3.50 -0.58 -9.61
C PRO A 194 4.79 0.25 -9.43
N HIS A 195 5.22 0.98 -10.47
CA HIS A 195 6.39 1.86 -10.44
C HIS A 195 6.23 3.07 -9.49
N TYR A 196 5.00 3.46 -9.13
CA TYR A 196 4.76 4.54 -8.16
C TYR A 196 4.91 4.09 -6.71
N GLN A 197 4.84 2.78 -6.44
CA GLN A 197 4.80 2.28 -5.07
C GLN A 197 6.15 2.48 -4.37
N ALA A 198 7.25 2.01 -4.97
CA ALA A 198 8.56 2.00 -4.30
C ALA A 198 9.10 3.41 -3.96
N PRO A 199 9.02 4.42 -4.85
CA PRO A 199 9.44 5.78 -4.53
C PRO A 199 8.67 6.38 -3.34
N LEU A 200 7.36 6.18 -3.27
CA LEU A 200 6.54 6.65 -2.15
C LEU A 200 6.95 5.99 -0.83
N VAL A 201 7.11 4.67 -0.83
CA VAL A 201 7.56 3.93 0.36
C VAL A 201 8.95 4.41 0.80
N ARG A 202 9.85 4.66 -0.15
CA ARG A 202 11.22 5.13 0.12
C ARG A 202 11.23 6.48 0.85
N ILE A 203 10.33 7.42 0.53
CA ILE A 203 10.17 8.67 1.28
C ILE A 203 9.76 8.39 2.73
N PHE A 204 8.75 7.55 2.97
CA PHE A 204 8.33 7.26 4.34
C PHE A 204 9.45 6.58 5.15
N LEU A 205 10.21 5.66 4.55
CA LEU A 205 11.37 5.07 5.22
C LEU A 205 12.48 6.09 5.51
N GLU A 206 12.77 7.01 4.59
CA GLU A 206 13.72 8.11 4.82
C GLU A 206 13.29 8.94 6.05
N GLN A 207 12.03 9.40 6.06
CA GLN A 207 11.56 10.30 7.11
C GLN A 207 11.49 9.59 8.47
N THR A 208 11.08 8.33 8.49
CA THR A 208 10.88 7.55 9.74
C THR A 208 12.15 6.94 10.31
N LEU A 209 13.08 6.48 9.47
CA LEU A 209 14.28 5.77 9.94
C LEU A 209 15.52 6.65 9.97
N VAL A 210 15.62 7.66 9.09
CA VAL A 210 16.82 8.51 8.97
C VAL A 210 16.59 9.89 9.56
N LYS A 211 15.47 10.53 9.25
CA LYS A 211 15.20 11.91 9.70
C LYS A 211 14.53 11.99 11.08
N GLY A 212 14.13 10.87 11.67
CA GLY A 212 13.48 10.83 12.98
C GLY A 212 12.12 11.53 13.04
N LYS A 213 11.40 11.60 11.92
CA LYS A 213 10.06 12.18 11.80
C LYS A 213 9.02 11.07 11.62
N LEU A 214 7.73 11.40 11.69
CA LEU A 214 6.63 10.47 11.36
C LEU A 214 6.68 9.20 12.23
N TYR A 215 6.91 9.35 13.53
CA TYR A 215 6.98 8.26 14.50
C TYR A 215 5.76 7.34 14.42
N ASN A 216 4.54 7.90 14.33
CA ASN A 216 3.30 7.14 14.23
C ASN A 216 3.09 6.46 12.86
N VAL A 217 3.93 6.76 11.86
CA VAL A 217 3.93 6.13 10.53
C VAL A 217 4.95 4.99 10.45
N LYS A 218 6.02 5.03 11.26
CA LYS A 218 7.15 4.08 11.22
C LYS A 218 6.70 2.62 11.23
N GLU A 219 5.75 2.28 12.10
CA GLU A 219 5.25 0.91 12.19
C GLU A 219 4.53 0.48 10.90
N SER A 220 3.66 1.32 10.35
CA SER A 220 2.97 1.04 9.09
C SER A 220 3.91 1.00 7.90
N ALA A 221 4.93 1.86 7.87
CA ALA A 221 5.96 1.85 6.84
C ALA A 221 6.68 0.49 6.77
N LEU A 222 7.04 -0.07 7.93
CA LEU A 222 7.76 -1.33 8.01
C LEU A 222 6.85 -2.55 7.85
N ASN A 223 5.65 -2.54 8.43
CA ASN A 223 4.74 -3.69 8.42
C ASN A 223 3.92 -3.82 7.13
N TYR A 224 3.53 -2.68 6.52
CA TYR A 224 2.57 -2.67 5.41
C TYR A 224 3.16 -2.05 4.16
N PHE A 225 3.71 -0.83 4.23
CA PHE A 225 4.03 -0.05 3.02
C PHE A 225 5.08 -0.75 2.16
N ILE A 226 6.17 -1.24 2.76
CA ILE A 226 7.19 -2.07 2.07
C ILE A 226 6.53 -3.25 1.36
N PHE A 227 5.65 -3.95 2.06
CA PHE A 227 5.08 -5.21 1.60
C PHE A 227 3.89 -5.05 0.65
N ALA A 228 3.34 -3.84 0.52
CA ALA A 228 2.38 -3.49 -0.52
C ALA A 228 3.02 -3.33 -1.91
N VAL A 229 4.33 -3.15 -2.02
CA VAL A 229 5.01 -3.02 -3.32
C VAL A 229 4.95 -4.36 -4.07
N ILE A 230 4.42 -4.39 -5.30
CA ILE A 230 4.24 -5.63 -6.07
C ILE A 230 5.58 -6.15 -6.63
N ALA A 231 6.45 -5.25 -7.09
CA ALA A 231 7.75 -5.60 -7.64
C ALA A 231 8.64 -6.24 -6.56
N LYS A 232 8.95 -7.54 -6.72
CA LYS A 232 9.75 -8.33 -5.77
C LYS A 232 11.12 -7.72 -5.51
N GLN A 233 11.80 -7.27 -6.56
CA GLN A 233 13.13 -6.67 -6.43
C GLN A 233 13.10 -5.35 -5.65
N GLU A 234 12.14 -4.47 -5.95
CA GLU A 234 11.95 -3.22 -5.21
C GLU A 234 11.63 -3.47 -3.73
N ARG A 235 10.77 -4.45 -3.42
CA ARG A 235 10.54 -4.86 -2.03
C ARG A 235 11.83 -5.26 -1.32
N ARG A 236 12.64 -6.11 -1.94
CA ARG A 236 13.92 -6.55 -1.37
C ARG A 236 14.86 -5.37 -1.13
N ASN A 237 14.93 -4.42 -2.08
CA ASN A 237 15.71 -3.20 -1.95
C ASN A 237 15.22 -2.34 -0.76
N LEU A 238 13.90 -2.17 -0.60
CA LEU A 238 13.31 -1.41 0.50
C LEU A 238 13.52 -2.08 1.87
N VAL A 239 13.44 -3.42 1.96
CA VAL A 239 13.76 -4.14 3.20
C VAL A 239 15.24 -3.99 3.55
N LYS A 240 16.15 -4.09 2.58
CA LYS A 240 17.59 -3.84 2.78
C LYS A 240 17.84 -2.41 3.27
N TYR A 241 17.19 -1.43 2.64
CA TYR A 241 17.24 -0.03 3.07
C TYR A 241 16.75 0.14 4.51
N ALA A 242 15.58 -0.42 4.83
CA ALA A 242 15.03 -0.37 6.17
C ALA A 242 15.97 -1.02 7.19
N TYR A 243 16.56 -2.18 6.88
CA TYR A 243 17.51 -2.86 7.75
C TYR A 243 18.74 -2.00 8.03
N ALA A 244 19.30 -1.34 7.01
CA ALA A 244 20.48 -0.49 7.16
C ALA A 244 20.24 0.67 8.14
N HIS A 245 19.04 1.25 8.15
CA HIS A 245 18.72 2.44 8.96
C HIS A 245 17.90 2.18 10.23
N TYR A 246 17.42 0.95 10.44
CA TYR A 246 16.67 0.62 11.64
C TYR A 246 17.60 0.27 12.81
N GLU A 247 17.38 0.92 13.96
CA GLU A 247 17.98 0.52 15.23
C GLU A 247 16.90 0.28 16.30
N PRO A 248 17.12 -0.68 17.22
CA PRO A 248 18.29 -1.57 17.28
C PRO A 248 18.19 -2.78 16.31
N LYS A 249 19.29 -3.21 15.68
CA LYS A 249 19.31 -4.32 14.69
C LYS A 249 18.68 -5.63 15.17
N HIS A 250 18.83 -5.98 16.45
CA HIS A 250 18.30 -7.25 16.98
C HIS A 250 16.76 -7.30 16.97
N GLU A 251 16.09 -6.14 16.98
CA GLU A 251 14.63 -6.04 16.88
C GLU A 251 14.09 -6.01 15.44
N PHE A 252 14.95 -6.07 14.43
CA PHE A 252 14.52 -6.08 13.03
C PHE A 252 13.90 -7.43 12.66
N VAL A 253 12.60 -7.44 12.38
CA VAL A 253 11.80 -8.66 12.14
C VAL A 253 11.29 -8.81 10.70
N TRP A 254 11.59 -7.88 9.80
CA TRP A 254 11.00 -7.84 8.45
C TRP A 254 11.76 -8.66 7.40
N CYS A 255 12.81 -9.36 7.79
CA CYS A 255 13.42 -10.43 6.99
C CYS A 255 14.10 -11.48 7.88
N PRO A 256 14.28 -12.72 7.38
CA PRO A 256 14.97 -13.79 8.11
C PRO A 256 16.39 -13.42 8.52
N LYS A 257 16.89 -14.03 9.62
CA LYS A 257 18.26 -13.77 10.11
C LYS A 257 19.35 -14.13 9.11
N THR A 258 19.13 -15.15 8.28
CA THR A 258 20.02 -15.51 7.15
C THR A 258 20.16 -14.35 6.15
N ILE A 259 19.05 -13.71 5.78
CA ILE A 259 19.06 -12.53 4.91
C ILE A 259 19.74 -11.34 5.60
N GLN A 260 19.51 -11.15 6.90
CA GLN A 260 20.20 -10.10 7.67
C GLN A 260 21.73 -10.31 7.69
N SER A 261 22.21 -11.55 7.77
CA SER A 261 23.63 -11.90 7.66
C SER A 261 24.20 -11.54 6.28
N ILE A 262 23.48 -11.85 5.20
CA ILE A 262 23.86 -11.44 3.84
C ILE A 262 23.98 -9.91 3.74
N PHE A 263 23.04 -9.17 4.34
CA PHE A 263 23.11 -7.70 4.37
C PHE A 263 24.30 -7.16 5.17
N ARG A 264 24.79 -7.90 6.17
CA ARG A 264 26.01 -7.55 6.92
C ARG A 264 27.30 -7.96 6.21
N GLY A 265 27.22 -8.70 5.10
CA GLY A 265 28.39 -9.26 4.42
C GLY A 265 29.02 -10.45 5.14
N GLU A 266 28.26 -11.13 6.01
CA GLU A 266 28.72 -12.34 6.71
C GLU A 266 28.67 -13.54 5.74
N THR A 267 29.81 -14.21 5.53
CA THR A 267 29.87 -15.50 4.84
C THR A 267 29.34 -16.60 5.77
N PHE A 268 28.43 -17.44 5.28
CA PHE A 268 28.04 -18.64 6.02
C PHE A 268 29.25 -19.59 6.07
N PRO A 269 29.65 -20.12 7.23
CA PRO A 269 30.64 -21.17 7.26
C PRO A 269 30.07 -22.37 6.51
N ASP A 270 30.80 -22.81 5.48
CA ASP A 270 30.48 -23.96 4.64
C ASP A 270 29.90 -25.10 5.47
N GLU A 271 28.76 -25.65 5.02
CA GLU A 271 28.32 -26.97 5.42
C GLU A 271 29.49 -27.93 5.18
N LYS A 272 30.10 -28.40 6.26
CA LYS A 272 31.14 -29.43 6.17
C LYS A 272 30.53 -30.63 5.43
N PRO A 273 31.13 -31.10 4.32
CA PRO A 273 30.70 -32.34 3.71
C PRO A 273 30.97 -33.47 4.70
N ASN A 274 29.92 -34.18 5.09
CA ASN A 274 30.00 -35.54 5.61
C ASN A 274 29.60 -36.49 4.49
#